data_AF-A0A420BFU0-F1
#
_entry.id   AF-A0A420BFU0-F1
#
_cell.length_a   1.000
_cell.length_b   1.000
_cell.length_c   1.000
_cell.angle_alpha   90.00
_cell.angle_beta   90.00
_cell.angle_gamma   90.00
#
_symmetry.space_group_name_H-M   'P 1'
#
loop_
_entity.id
_entity.type
_entity.pdbx_description
1 polymer ?
#
loop_
_entity_poly.entity_id
_entity_poly.type
_entity_poly.pdbx_seq_one_letter_code
_entity_poly.pdbx_strand_id
1 'polypeptide(L)'
;MKKTNNWPLLLILVLLPIAIIYSRLISPSMVLGKYYFKYHECGAIGEIPDRDDILTLLDDNKYRSSFWGNGEYRIEYGVFRTLLVLSYSGGTASSELEIKKTGNNIMIVLDDTCDFFYEKIN
;
A
#
# COMPACT_ATOMS: atom_id res chain seq x y z
N MET A 1 50.15 -11.64 -16.48
CA MET A 1 48.76 -11.12 -16.53
C MET A 1 48.18 -11.14 -15.12
N LYS A 2 47.82 -9.98 -14.53
CA LYS A 2 47.21 -9.92 -13.18
C LYS A 2 45.76 -10.38 -13.28
N LYS A 3 45.42 -11.47 -12.58
CA LYS A 3 44.03 -11.93 -12.43
C LYS A 3 43.30 -10.92 -11.53
N THR A 4 42.47 -10.06 -12.11
CA THR A 4 41.61 -9.18 -11.32
C THR A 4 40.60 -10.05 -10.56
N ASN A 5 40.58 -9.91 -9.25
CA ASN A 5 39.66 -10.67 -8.40
C ASN A 5 38.27 -10.02 -8.52
N ASN A 6 37.41 -10.58 -9.37
CA ASN A 6 36.11 -9.99 -9.71
C ASN A 6 34.98 -10.37 -8.72
N TRP A 7 35.27 -11.18 -7.70
CA TRP A 7 34.32 -11.59 -6.66
C TRP A 7 33.59 -10.44 -5.93
N PRO A 8 34.23 -9.32 -5.51
CA PRO A 8 33.51 -8.23 -4.86
C PRO A 8 32.48 -7.55 -5.79
N LEU A 9 32.76 -7.46 -7.10
CA LEU A 9 31.81 -6.93 -8.08
C LEU A 9 30.57 -7.84 -8.21
N LEU A 10 30.77 -9.16 -8.19
CA LEU A 10 29.66 -10.13 -8.21
C LEU A 10 28.80 -10.03 -6.95
N LEU A 11 29.41 -9.84 -5.78
CA LEU A 11 28.68 -9.60 -4.52
C LEU A 11 27.81 -8.34 -4.60
N ILE A 12 28.34 -7.24 -5.11
CA ILE A 12 27.59 -5.98 -5.24
C ILE A 12 26.39 -6.15 -6.19
N LEU A 13 26.59 -6.84 -7.32
CA LEU A 13 25.54 -7.15 -8.30
C LEU A 13 24.40 -7.99 -7.71
N VAL A 14 24.68 -8.82 -6.69
CA VAL A 14 23.66 -9.62 -5.99
C VAL A 14 23.02 -8.85 -4.84
N LEU A 15 23.80 -8.11 -4.05
CA LEU A 15 23.31 -7.41 -2.86
C LEU A 15 22.45 -6.18 -3.18
N LEU A 16 22.77 -5.45 -4.26
CA LEU A 16 21.99 -4.29 -4.70
C LEU A 16 20.51 -4.61 -4.98
N PRO A 17 20.17 -5.57 -5.87
CA PRO A 17 18.78 -5.91 -6.14
C PRO A 17 18.07 -6.45 -4.90
N ILE A 18 18.75 -7.21 -4.05
CA ILE A 18 18.19 -7.68 -2.77
C ILE A 18 17.82 -6.50 -1.86
N ALA A 19 18.74 -5.53 -1.68
CA ALA A 19 18.47 -4.35 -0.88
C ALA A 19 17.30 -3.51 -1.45
N ILE A 20 17.20 -3.39 -2.79
CA ILE A 20 16.09 -2.72 -3.46
C ILE A 20 14.77 -3.43 -3.16
N ILE A 21 14.73 -4.77 -3.26
CA ILE A 21 13.53 -5.57 -2.95
C ILE A 21 13.14 -5.39 -1.48
N TYR A 22 14.09 -5.50 -0.55
CA TYR A 22 13.83 -5.31 0.89
C TYR A 22 13.31 -3.90 1.21
N SER A 23 13.84 -2.87 0.55
CA SER A 23 13.40 -1.49 0.77
C SER A 23 11.90 -1.30 0.44
N ARG A 24 11.38 -2.09 -0.51
CA ARG A 24 9.99 -2.04 -0.97
C ARG A 24 9.05 -2.97 -0.22
N LEU A 25 9.57 -3.83 0.67
CA LEU A 25 8.75 -4.77 1.43
C LEU A 25 7.83 -4.03 2.40
N ILE A 26 6.56 -4.45 2.42
CA ILE A 26 5.50 -3.95 3.31
C ILE A 26 5.19 -5.03 4.33
N SER A 27 5.47 -4.76 5.61
CA SER A 27 5.06 -5.67 6.68
C SER A 27 3.65 -5.31 7.20
N PRO A 28 2.89 -6.27 7.74
CA PRO A 28 1.53 -6.00 8.22
C PRO A 28 1.44 -4.86 9.24
N SER A 29 2.39 -4.78 10.17
CA SER A 29 2.44 -3.74 11.19
C SER A 29 2.65 -2.33 10.62
N MET A 30 3.29 -2.20 9.45
CA MET A 30 3.47 -0.92 8.78
C MET A 30 2.16 -0.38 8.20
N VAL A 31 1.19 -1.26 7.92
CA VAL A 31 -0.10 -0.92 7.33
C VAL A 31 -1.13 -0.52 8.39
N LEU A 32 -0.91 -0.90 9.65
CA LEU A 32 -1.81 -0.51 10.76
C LEU A 32 -1.79 0.99 10.99
N GLY A 33 -2.96 1.58 11.20
CA GLY A 33 -3.10 2.99 11.55
C GLY A 33 -4.22 3.69 10.80
N LYS A 34 -4.19 5.02 10.88
CA LYS A 34 -5.17 5.89 10.23
C LYS A 34 -4.59 6.48 8.97
N TYR A 35 -5.45 6.70 7.98
CA TYR A 35 -5.07 7.28 6.71
C TYR A 35 -6.06 8.36 6.30
N TYR A 36 -5.57 9.53 5.88
CA TYR A 36 -6.41 10.58 5.33
C TYR A 36 -6.50 10.45 3.81
N PHE A 37 -7.71 10.59 3.28
CA PHE A 37 -7.89 10.69 1.84
C PHE A 37 -7.23 11.98 1.30
N LYS A 38 -6.44 11.83 0.25
CA LYS A 38 -5.82 12.93 -0.50
C LYS A 38 -6.54 13.09 -1.82
N TYR A 39 -7.42 14.07 -1.83
CA TYR A 39 -8.15 14.47 -3.02
C TYR A 39 -7.29 15.40 -3.90
N HIS A 40 -7.32 15.16 -5.21
CA HIS A 40 -6.81 16.06 -6.22
C HIS A 40 -7.94 16.46 -7.18
N GLU A 41 -7.90 17.67 -7.74
CA GLU A 41 -8.92 18.06 -8.72
C GLU A 41 -8.69 17.30 -10.03
N CYS A 42 -9.51 16.27 -10.25
CA CYS A 42 -9.50 15.42 -11.44
C CYS A 42 -10.95 15.10 -11.83
N GLY A 43 -11.18 14.89 -13.13
CA GLY A 43 -12.48 14.48 -13.68
C GLY A 43 -12.80 13.03 -13.35
N ALA A 44 -12.92 12.70 -12.06
CA ALA A 44 -13.19 11.36 -11.58
C ALA A 44 -14.51 10.83 -12.14
N ILE A 45 -14.50 9.59 -12.64
CA ILE A 45 -15.70 8.89 -13.10
C ILE A 45 -16.05 7.86 -12.04
N GLY A 46 -16.97 8.18 -11.13
CA GLY A 46 -17.44 7.28 -10.07
C GLY A 46 -17.65 7.95 -8.73
N GLU A 47 -18.15 7.20 -7.76
CA GLU A 47 -18.18 7.63 -6.35
C GLU A 47 -16.76 7.61 -5.78
N ILE A 48 -16.39 8.72 -5.16
CA ILE A 48 -15.11 8.89 -4.47
C ILE A 48 -15.37 9.22 -2.99
N PRO A 49 -14.42 8.92 -2.10
CA PRO A 49 -14.51 9.34 -0.71
C PRO A 49 -14.66 10.85 -0.56
N ASP A 50 -15.35 11.27 0.50
CA ASP A 50 -15.36 12.68 0.90
C ASP A 50 -13.94 13.15 1.24
N ARG A 51 -13.68 14.45 1.06
CA ARG A 51 -12.32 15.03 1.23
C ARG A 51 -11.73 14.83 2.64
N ASP A 52 -12.57 14.57 3.63
CA ASP A 52 -12.22 14.33 5.02
C ASP A 52 -12.35 12.85 5.44
N ASP A 53 -12.54 11.92 4.49
CA ASP A 53 -12.60 10.49 4.82
C ASP A 53 -11.31 10.00 5.47
N ILE A 54 -11.49 9.18 6.52
CA ILE A 54 -10.40 8.52 7.23
C ILE A 54 -10.60 7.01 7.14
N LEU A 55 -9.66 6.32 6.51
CA LEU A 55 -9.56 4.87 6.56
C LEU A 55 -8.68 4.46 7.75
N THR A 56 -9.23 3.72 8.70
CA THR A 56 -8.52 3.20 9.86
C THR A 56 -8.38 1.69 9.75
N LEU A 57 -7.15 1.17 9.82
CA LEU A 57 -6.80 -0.26 9.83
C LEU A 57 -6.32 -0.66 11.23
N LEU A 58 -7.00 -1.63 11.83
CA LEU A 58 -6.83 -2.08 13.21
C LEU A 58 -6.06 -3.40 13.28
N ASP A 59 -5.46 -3.69 14.44
CA ASP A 59 -4.61 -4.86 14.69
C ASP A 59 -5.36 -6.20 14.65
N ASP A 60 -6.69 -6.17 14.75
CA ASP A 60 -7.58 -7.34 14.66
C ASP A 60 -8.11 -7.60 13.24
N ASN A 61 -7.41 -7.10 12.21
CA ASN A 61 -7.81 -7.18 10.80
C ASN A 61 -9.17 -6.53 10.51
N LYS A 62 -9.58 -5.54 11.32
CA LYS A 62 -10.78 -4.75 11.06
C LYS A 62 -10.45 -3.38 10.51
N TYR A 63 -11.39 -2.81 9.76
CA TYR A 63 -11.29 -1.45 9.28
C TYR A 63 -12.53 -0.62 9.58
N ARG A 64 -12.36 0.71 9.55
CA ARG A 64 -13.43 1.70 9.66
C ARG A 64 -13.16 2.87 8.71
N SER A 65 -14.18 3.34 8.02
CA SER A 65 -14.20 4.53 7.16
C SER A 65 -15.64 5.03 7.02
N SER A 66 -15.82 6.33 6.82
CA SER A 66 -17.13 6.91 6.52
C SER A 66 -17.63 6.50 5.13
N PHE A 67 -16.72 6.39 4.16
CA PHE A 67 -17.01 5.99 2.80
C PHE A 67 -17.09 4.46 2.63
N TRP A 68 -16.06 3.72 3.07
CA TRP A 68 -16.02 2.26 2.94
C TRP A 68 -16.83 1.53 4.02
N GLY A 69 -17.39 2.25 4.99
CA GLY A 69 -18.08 1.64 6.13
C GLY A 69 -17.13 0.89 7.07
N ASN A 70 -17.60 -0.23 7.63
CA ASN A 70 -16.84 -1.04 8.58
C ASN A 70 -16.82 -2.50 8.13
N GLY A 71 -15.71 -3.18 8.39
CA GLY A 71 -15.55 -4.56 7.97
C GLY A 71 -14.23 -5.18 8.40
N GLU A 72 -13.88 -6.25 7.70
CA GLU A 72 -12.60 -6.94 7.85
C GLU A 72 -11.71 -6.64 6.64
N TYR A 73 -10.41 -6.58 6.85
CA TYR A 73 -9.45 -6.44 5.77
C TYR A 73 -8.43 -7.57 5.80
N ARG A 74 -7.82 -7.82 4.64
CA ARG A 74 -6.63 -8.66 4.54
C ARG A 74 -5.62 -8.04 3.58
N ILE A 75 -4.36 -8.41 3.76
CA ILE A 75 -3.27 -7.99 2.87
C ILE A 75 -2.89 -9.19 2.00
N GLU A 76 -2.94 -9.01 0.68
CA GLU A 76 -2.52 -10.02 -0.28
C GLU A 76 -1.21 -9.61 -0.94
N TYR A 77 -0.24 -10.51 -0.89
CA TYR A 77 1.11 -10.28 -1.42
C TYR A 77 1.25 -10.94 -2.80
N GLY A 78 1.25 -10.13 -3.84
CA GLY A 78 1.62 -10.54 -5.19
C GLY A 78 3.10 -10.34 -5.49
N VAL A 79 3.55 -10.85 -6.63
CA VAL A 79 4.95 -10.73 -7.09
C VAL A 79 5.34 -9.26 -7.33
N PHE A 80 4.41 -8.44 -7.80
CA PHE A 80 4.67 -7.04 -8.17
C PHE A 80 3.83 -6.02 -7.38
N ARG A 81 2.81 -6.46 -6.65
CA ARG A 81 1.84 -5.59 -5.98
C ARG A 81 1.45 -6.16 -4.62
N THR A 82 1.20 -5.28 -3.67
CA THR A 82 0.58 -5.63 -2.39
C THR A 82 -0.82 -5.04 -2.39
N LEU A 83 -1.83 -5.84 -2.13
CA LEU A 83 -3.23 -5.42 -2.17
C LEU A 83 -3.80 -5.38 -0.76
N LEU A 84 -4.58 -4.34 -0.48
CA LEU A 84 -5.51 -4.24 0.64
C LEU A 84 -6.89 -4.67 0.13
N VAL A 85 -7.41 -5.75 0.68
CA VAL A 85 -8.76 -6.23 0.36
C VAL A 85 -9.68 -5.87 1.51
N LEU A 86 -10.66 -5.00 1.28
CA LEU A 86 -11.68 -4.59 2.23
C LEU A 86 -12.94 -5.42 2.02
N SER A 87 -13.35 -6.19 3.01
CA SER A 87 -14.57 -7.00 2.99
C SER A 87 -15.64 -6.39 3.90
N TYR A 88 -16.81 -6.09 3.35
CA TYR A 88 -17.88 -5.44 4.10
C TYR A 88 -18.52 -6.38 5.13
N SER A 89 -18.81 -5.89 6.34
CA SER A 89 -19.56 -6.67 7.33
C SER A 89 -20.96 -7.03 6.82
N GLY A 90 -21.23 -8.32 6.63
CA GLY A 90 -22.55 -8.84 6.26
C GLY A 90 -22.79 -9.04 4.76
N GLY A 91 -21.77 -8.92 3.91
CA GLY A 91 -21.90 -9.12 2.46
C GLY A 91 -20.80 -10.00 1.84
N THR A 92 -20.92 -10.26 0.54
CA THR A 92 -19.90 -10.94 -0.28
C THR A 92 -19.06 -9.96 -1.12
N ALA A 93 -19.36 -8.66 -1.04
CA ALA A 93 -18.65 -7.64 -1.78
C ALA A 93 -17.31 -7.30 -1.09
N SER A 94 -16.27 -7.16 -1.91
CA SER A 94 -14.97 -6.67 -1.48
C SER A 94 -14.45 -5.60 -2.42
N SER A 95 -13.65 -4.70 -1.88
CA SER A 95 -12.91 -3.69 -2.64
C SER A 95 -11.42 -3.94 -2.53
N GLU A 96 -10.70 -3.83 -3.63
CA GLU A 96 -9.25 -4.05 -3.69
C GLU A 96 -8.55 -2.73 -3.96
N LEU A 97 -7.58 -2.39 -3.11
CA LEU A 97 -6.79 -1.16 -3.19
C LEU A 97 -5.30 -1.53 -3.19
N GLU A 98 -4.47 -0.83 -3.95
CA GLU A 98 -3.02 -1.13 -3.96
C GLU A 98 -2.33 -0.42 -2.80
N ILE A 99 -1.53 -1.16 -2.03
CA ILE A 99 -0.64 -0.59 -1.02
C ILE A 99 0.72 -0.31 -1.68
N LYS A 100 1.12 0.96 -1.72
CA LYS A 100 2.44 1.39 -2.18
C LYS A 100 3.26 1.91 -1.01
N LYS A 101 4.56 1.61 -1.06
CA LYS A 101 5.56 2.13 -0.12
C LYS A 101 6.55 3.01 -0.86
N THR A 102 6.63 4.27 -0.45
CA THR A 102 7.59 5.25 -0.97
C THR A 102 8.45 5.74 0.18
N GLY A 103 9.69 5.25 0.26
CA GLY A 103 10.55 5.47 1.43
C GLY A 103 9.93 4.83 2.67
N ASN A 104 9.60 5.65 3.68
CA ASN A 104 8.92 5.21 4.90
C ASN A 104 7.41 5.41 4.87
N ASN A 105 6.87 6.07 3.84
CA ASN A 105 5.46 6.37 3.73
C ASN A 105 4.71 5.19 3.12
N ILE A 106 3.55 4.87 3.70
CA ILE A 106 2.61 3.90 3.16
C ILE A 106 1.41 4.67 2.61
N MET A 107 1.06 4.36 1.36
CA MET A 107 -0.08 4.92 0.67
C MET A 107 -1.00 3.77 0.25
N ILE A 108 -2.31 3.98 0.35
CA ILE A 108 -3.32 3.07 -0.19
C ILE A 108 -3.96 3.78 -1.39
N VAL A 109 -3.65 3.30 -2.59
CA VAL A 109 -4.07 3.91 -3.85
C VAL A 109 -5.50 3.54 -4.16
N LEU A 110 -6.31 4.55 -4.44
CA LEU A 110 -7.66 4.41 -4.95
C LEU A 110 -7.70 4.50 -6.48
N ASP A 111 -7.03 5.51 -7.04
CA ASP A 111 -6.95 5.70 -8.49
C ASP A 111 -5.60 6.35 -8.85
N ASP A 112 -4.77 5.61 -9.59
CA ASP A 112 -3.47 6.11 -10.07
C ASP A 112 -3.61 7.19 -11.16
N THR A 113 -4.74 7.23 -11.89
CA THR A 113 -4.95 8.18 -12.99
C THR A 113 -5.15 9.60 -12.48
N CYS A 114 -5.92 9.71 -11.40
CA CYS A 114 -6.24 10.98 -10.75
C CYS A 114 -5.39 11.26 -9.50
N ASP A 115 -4.41 10.39 -9.20
CA ASP A 115 -3.58 10.45 -8.00
C ASP A 115 -4.42 10.53 -6.71
N PHE A 116 -5.45 9.69 -6.62
CA PHE A 116 -6.28 9.55 -5.43
C PHE A 116 -5.73 8.43 -4.55
N PHE A 117 -5.40 8.78 -3.32
CA PHE A 117 -4.85 7.85 -2.37
C PHE A 117 -5.15 8.25 -0.94
N TYR A 118 -5.03 7.28 -0.05
CA TYR A 118 -5.03 7.47 1.38
C TYR A 118 -3.59 7.51 1.87
N GLU A 119 -3.21 8.58 2.57
CA GLU A 119 -1.87 8.75 3.15
C GLU A 119 -1.90 8.47 4.66
N LYS A 120 -0.95 7.65 5.13
CA LYS A 120 -0.87 7.30 6.55
C LYS A 120 -0.58 8.53 7.41
N ILE A 121 -1.32 8.66 8.51
CA ILE A 121 -1.03 9.63 9.57
C ILE A 121 0.17 9.14 10.37
N ASN A 122 1.24 9.93 10.41
CA ASN A 122 2.42 9.69 11.24
C ASN A 122 2.15 9.97 12.72
#